data_AF-A0A087TF36-F1
#
_entry.id   AF-A0A087TF36-F1
#
_cell.length_a   1.000
_cell.length_b   1.000
_cell.length_c   1.000
_cell.angle_alpha   90.00
_cell.angle_beta   90.00
_cell.angle_gamma   90.00
#
_symmetry.space_group_name_H-M   'P 1'
#
loop_
_entity.id
_entity.type
_entity.pdbx_description
1 polymer ?
#
loop_
_entity_poly.entity_id
_entity_poly.type
_entity_poly.pdbx_seq_one_letter_code
_entity_poly.pdbx_strand_id
1 'polypeptide(L)'
;MNEISFVASASDDGAVYKCSASSVMTSETMEKSVTLSVLYSPSSTTIKAPKEAKPGDVITASCKTERSNPAAEITWVVDGQPMNSENIIEPDAKGGWITTSKIKINVTE
;
A
#
# COMPACT_ATOMS: atom_id res chain seq x y z
N MET A 1 0.18 6.47 -35.55
CA MET A 1 0.32 6.58 -34.08
C MET A 1 0.65 5.20 -33.58
N ASN A 2 1.78 4.99 -32.92
CA ASN A 2 2.08 3.70 -32.29
C ASN A 2 1.41 3.71 -30.91
N GLU A 3 0.57 2.73 -30.65
CA GLU A 3 -0.19 2.59 -29.41
C GLU A 3 0.18 1.27 -28.75
N ILE A 4 0.36 1.30 -27.43
CA ILE A 4 0.58 0.11 -26.59
C ILE A 4 -0.61 0.03 -25.64
N SER A 5 -1.29 -1.11 -25.63
CA SER A 5 -2.46 -1.37 -24.78
C SER A 5 -2.23 -2.66 -23.99
N PHE A 6 -2.47 -2.62 -22.68
CA PHE A 6 -2.41 -3.77 -21.79
C PHE A 6 -3.29 -3.52 -20.55
N VAL A 7 -3.56 -4.58 -19.78
CA VAL A 7 -4.28 -4.47 -18.51
C VAL A 7 -3.26 -4.29 -17.38
N ALA A 8 -3.30 -3.14 -16.71
CA ALA A 8 -2.39 -2.84 -15.62
C ALA A 8 -2.66 -3.71 -14.38
N SER A 9 -1.60 -4.10 -13.70
CA SER A 9 -1.60 -4.85 -12.45
C SER A 9 -0.87 -4.06 -11.35
N ALA A 10 -1.04 -4.45 -10.09
CA ALA A 10 -0.34 -3.81 -8.97
C ALA A 10 1.20 -3.85 -9.10
N SER A 11 1.76 -4.83 -9.83
CA SER A 11 3.19 -4.91 -10.11
C SER A 11 3.70 -3.89 -11.14
N ASP A 12 2.80 -3.25 -11.89
CA ASP A 12 3.16 -2.22 -12.87
C ASP A 12 3.24 -0.81 -12.25
N ASP A 13 2.90 -0.67 -10.98
CA ASP A 13 3.05 0.59 -10.25
C ASP A 13 4.53 1.00 -10.19
N GLY A 14 4.82 2.24 -10.58
CA GLY A 14 6.19 2.75 -10.71
C GLY A 14 6.94 2.25 -11.96
N ALA A 15 6.35 1.43 -12.81
CA ALA A 15 6.97 1.01 -14.06
C ALA A 15 7.19 2.21 -15.00
N VAL A 16 8.36 2.25 -15.66
CA VAL A 16 8.74 3.33 -16.58
C VAL A 16 8.63 2.83 -18.02
N TYR A 17 7.75 3.46 -18.78
CA TYR A 17 7.57 3.21 -20.21
C TYR A 17 8.28 4.29 -21.01
N LYS A 18 9.10 3.87 -21.97
CA LYS A 18 9.91 4.78 -22.79
C LYS A 18 9.59 4.61 -24.28
N CYS A 19 9.33 5.72 -24.94
CA CYS A 19 9.22 5.82 -26.39
C CYS A 19 10.50 6.45 -26.94
N SER A 20 11.16 5.78 -27.88
CA SER A 20 12.38 6.26 -28.52
C SER A 20 12.16 6.36 -30.04
N ALA A 21 12.54 7.48 -30.64
CA ALA A 21 12.44 7.73 -32.07
C ALA A 21 13.81 8.09 -32.65
N SER A 22 14.21 7.39 -33.70
CA SER A 22 15.46 7.61 -34.43
C SER A 22 15.17 7.99 -35.88
N SER A 23 16.03 8.82 -36.46
CA SER A 23 15.95 9.25 -37.86
C SER A 23 17.34 9.23 -38.48
N VAL A 24 17.45 8.81 -39.74
CA VAL A 24 18.73 8.80 -40.48
C VAL A 24 19.34 10.20 -40.67
N MET A 25 18.54 11.26 -40.50
CA MET A 25 19.00 12.65 -40.60
C MET A 25 19.55 13.21 -39.28
N THR A 26 19.33 12.54 -38.15
CA THR A 26 19.76 13.01 -36.82
C THR A 26 20.58 11.93 -36.13
N SER A 27 21.78 12.28 -35.66
CA SER A 27 22.63 11.34 -34.91
C SER A 27 22.09 10.98 -33.53
N GLU A 28 21.17 11.79 -32.99
CA GLU A 28 20.61 11.63 -31.65
C GLU A 28 19.21 10.98 -31.71
N THR A 29 18.96 10.07 -30.78
CA THR A 29 17.64 9.44 -30.60
C THR A 29 16.83 10.28 -29.62
N MET A 30 15.62 10.67 -30.02
CA MET A 30 14.70 11.38 -29.13
C MET A 30 13.98 10.37 -28.26
N GLU A 31 13.93 10.62 -26.95
CA GLU A 31 13.26 9.73 -26.00
C GLU A 31 12.25 10.49 -25.14
N LYS A 32 11.15 9.83 -24.81
CA LYS A 32 10.18 10.31 -23.83
C LYS A 32 9.73 9.17 -22.94
N SER A 33 9.75 9.41 -21.63
CA SER A 33 9.36 8.42 -20.62
C SER A 33 8.11 8.84 -19.86
N VAL A 34 7.34 7.85 -19.41
CA VAL A 34 6.19 8.00 -18.51
C VAL A 34 6.33 6.97 -17.40
N THR A 35 6.17 7.40 -16.15
CA THR A 35 6.11 6.51 -14.98
C THR A 35 4.64 6.26 -14.64
N LEU A 36 4.25 4.99 -14.50
CA LEU A 36 2.87 4.64 -14.16
C LEU A 36 2.60 4.82 -12.67
N SER A 37 1.42 5.34 -12.35
CA SER A 37 0.83 5.29 -11.02
C SER A 37 -0.42 4.43 -11.12
N VAL A 38 -0.34 3.19 -10.63
CA VAL A 38 -1.43 2.22 -10.71
C VAL A 38 -2.13 2.19 -9.36
N LEU A 39 -3.45 2.33 -9.35
CA LEU A 39 -4.24 2.28 -8.12
C LEU A 39 -4.67 0.84 -7.82
N TYR A 40 -4.40 0.38 -6.61
CA TYR A 40 -4.73 -0.97 -6.17
C TYR A 40 -4.90 -1.04 -4.66
N SER A 41 -5.82 -1.91 -4.23
CA SER A 41 -6.03 -2.24 -2.83
C SER A 41 -4.94 -3.18 -2.30
N PRO A 42 -4.70 -3.20 -0.97
CA PRO A 42 -3.89 -4.26 -0.37
C PRO A 42 -4.43 -5.63 -0.75
N SER A 43 -3.54 -6.56 -1.12
CA SER A 43 -3.94 -7.94 -1.42
C SER A 43 -4.38 -8.72 -0.18
N SER A 44 -3.84 -8.34 0.99
CA SER A 44 -4.22 -8.88 2.27
C SER A 44 -3.85 -7.94 3.41
N THR A 45 -4.33 -8.25 4.61
CA THR A 45 -4.00 -7.55 5.85
C THR A 45 -3.71 -8.58 6.94
N THR A 46 -2.68 -8.33 7.75
CA THR A 46 -2.32 -9.20 8.88
C THR A 46 -2.61 -8.49 10.20
N ILE A 47 -3.42 -9.13 11.05
CA ILE A 47 -3.68 -8.66 12.41
C ILE A 47 -2.85 -9.50 13.40
N LYS A 48 -2.17 -8.83 14.32
CA LYS A 48 -1.39 -9.42 15.41
C LYS A 48 -1.88 -8.89 16.74
N ALA A 49 -2.28 -9.79 17.63
CA ALA A 49 -2.66 -9.50 19.01
C ALA A 49 -2.33 -10.74 19.88
N PRO A 50 -2.20 -10.58 21.21
CA PRO A 50 -2.15 -11.71 22.14
C PRO A 50 -3.40 -12.61 21.96
N LYS A 51 -3.21 -13.94 22.04
CA LYS A 51 -4.32 -14.91 21.92
C LYS A 51 -5.16 -15.00 23.19
N GLU A 52 -4.54 -14.73 24.33
CA GLU A 52 -5.13 -14.80 25.65
C GLU A 52 -4.66 -13.57 26.44
N ALA A 53 -5.53 -13.05 27.28
CA ALA A 53 -5.28 -11.92 28.15
C ALA A 53 -6.13 -12.07 29.41
N LYS A 54 -5.64 -11.55 30.54
CA LYS A 54 -6.38 -11.58 31.80
C LYS A 54 -7.20 -10.30 31.96
N PRO A 55 -8.31 -10.34 32.70
CA PRO A 55 -8.99 -9.12 33.14
C PRO A 55 -7.99 -8.17 33.81
N GLY A 56 -8.04 -6.89 33.41
CA GLY A 56 -7.12 -5.85 33.84
C GLY A 56 -5.87 -5.68 32.95
N ASP A 57 -5.60 -6.59 32.01
CA ASP A 57 -4.49 -6.42 31.05
C ASP A 57 -4.80 -5.34 30.02
N VAL A 58 -3.76 -4.62 29.59
CA VAL A 58 -3.81 -3.73 28.42
C VAL A 58 -3.05 -4.39 27.28
N ILE A 59 -3.78 -4.91 26.29
CA ILE A 59 -3.18 -5.54 25.12
C ILE A 59 -3.06 -4.57 23.96
N THR A 60 -2.06 -4.78 23.11
CA THR A 60 -1.89 -4.03 21.86
C THR A 60 -2.24 -4.94 20.69
N ALA A 61 -3.19 -4.51 19.87
CA ALA A 61 -3.47 -5.13 18.57
C ALA A 61 -2.85 -4.28 17.46
N SER A 62 -2.26 -4.93 16.47
CA SER A 62 -1.66 -4.29 15.31
C SER A 62 -2.20 -4.89 14.03
N CYS A 63 -2.60 -4.05 13.08
CA CYS A 63 -2.98 -4.43 11.73
C CYS A 63 -1.91 -3.87 10.78
N LYS A 64 -1.43 -4.70 9.87
CA LYS A 64 -0.48 -4.31 8.83
C LYS A 64 -1.05 -4.71 7.48
N THR A 65 -1.13 -3.77 6.54
CA THR A 65 -1.53 -4.08 5.16
C THR A 65 -0.36 -4.59 4.34
N GLU A 66 -0.65 -5.38 3.31
CA GLU A 66 0.22 -5.46 2.16
C GLU A 66 0.24 -4.12 1.39
N ARG A 67 1.07 -4.03 0.35
CA ARG A 67 1.25 -2.83 -0.46
C ARG A 67 -0.06 -2.36 -1.08
N SER A 68 -0.27 -1.05 -1.12
CA SER A 68 -1.43 -0.39 -1.71
C SER A 68 -1.04 0.95 -2.33
N ASN A 69 -1.79 1.40 -3.32
CA ASN A 69 -1.65 2.75 -3.84
C ASN A 69 -3.04 3.33 -4.10
N PRO A 70 -3.46 4.41 -3.40
CA PRO A 70 -2.75 5.12 -2.33
C PRO A 70 -2.65 4.30 -1.02
N ALA A 71 -2.04 4.87 0.02
CA ALA A 71 -1.99 4.24 1.34
C ALA A 71 -3.39 3.91 1.88
N ALA A 72 -3.57 2.69 2.37
CA ALA A 72 -4.84 2.22 2.89
C ALA A 72 -5.21 2.91 4.21
N GLU A 73 -6.49 3.21 4.39
CA GLU A 73 -7.07 3.61 5.69
C GLU A 73 -7.49 2.38 6.49
N ILE A 74 -7.20 2.39 7.79
CA ILE A 74 -7.55 1.32 8.73
C ILE A 74 -8.40 1.91 9.84
N THR A 75 -9.57 1.30 10.07
CA THR A 75 -10.45 1.62 11.20
C THR A 75 -10.64 0.38 12.06
N TRP A 76 -10.79 0.60 13.36
CA TRP A 76 -10.91 -0.47 14.34
C TRP A 76 -12.23 -0.36 15.08
N VAL A 77 -12.87 -1.51 15.28
CA VAL A 77 -14.07 -1.66 16.10
C VAL A 77 -13.85 -2.84 17.05
N VAL A 78 -14.00 -2.61 18.35
CA VAL A 78 -13.90 -3.63 19.39
C VAL A 78 -15.20 -3.60 20.17
N ASP A 79 -15.89 -4.74 20.27
CA ASP A 79 -17.19 -4.88 20.93
C ASP A 79 -18.25 -3.84 20.50
N GLY A 80 -18.23 -3.50 19.20
CA GLY A 80 -19.14 -2.52 18.61
C GLY A 80 -18.74 -1.06 18.83
N GLN A 81 -17.65 -0.77 19.54
CA GLN A 81 -17.14 0.58 19.77
C GLN A 81 -15.97 0.92 18.84
N PRO A 82 -15.98 2.10 18.19
CA PRO A 82 -14.86 2.54 17.38
C PRO A 82 -13.66 2.88 18.27
N MET A 83 -12.47 2.43 17.86
CA MET A 83 -11.23 2.66 18.59
C MET A 83 -10.39 3.74 17.92
N ASN A 84 -9.75 4.56 18.74
CA ASN A 84 -8.69 5.46 18.26
C ASN A 84 -7.44 4.62 17.95
N SER A 85 -6.91 4.79 16.75
CA SER A 85 -5.75 4.05 16.28
C SER A 85 -4.59 4.95 15.92
N GLU A 86 -3.38 4.50 16.25
CA GLU A 86 -2.14 5.11 15.79
C GLU A 86 -1.75 4.48 14.45
N ASN A 87 -1.70 5.30 13.39
CA ASN A 87 -1.40 4.86 12.03
C ASN A 87 0.02 5.29 11.62
N ILE A 88 0.76 4.39 11.00
CA ILE A 88 2.08 4.61 10.42
C ILE A 88 2.01 4.20 8.95
N ILE A 89 2.36 5.11 8.05
CA ILE A 89 2.39 4.90 6.60
C ILE A 89 3.84 4.93 6.14
N GLU A 90 4.28 3.86 5.50
CA GLU A 90 5.65 3.72 4.99
C GLU A 90 5.63 3.37 3.49
N PRO A 91 6.51 3.97 2.67
CA PRO A 91 6.67 3.54 1.29
C PRO A 91 7.35 2.16 1.23
N ASP A 92 6.94 1.33 0.27
CA ASP A 92 7.58 0.04 0.03
C ASP A 92 8.65 0.13 -1.08
N ALA A 93 9.71 -0.67 -0.96
CA ALA A 93 10.82 -0.71 -1.92
C ALA A 93 10.39 -1.07 -3.35
N LYS A 94 9.27 -1.79 -3.52
CA LYS A 94 8.70 -2.17 -4.81
C LYS A 94 7.57 -1.24 -5.27
N GLY A 95 7.42 -0.06 -4.65
CA GLY A 95 6.33 0.87 -4.93
C GLY A 95 5.09 0.61 -4.07
N GLY A 96 4.22 1.62 -4.02
CA GLY A 96 3.08 1.68 -3.12
C GLY A 96 3.44 1.96 -1.65
N TRP A 97 2.46 1.75 -0.80
CA TRP A 97 2.45 2.12 0.60
C TRP A 97 1.98 0.95 1.47
N ILE A 98 2.62 0.81 2.62
CA ILE A 98 2.24 -0.12 3.69
C ILE A 98 1.70 0.72 4.85
N THR A 99 0.47 0.45 5.27
CA THR A 99 -0.12 1.07 6.46
C THR A 99 -0.06 0.08 7.61
N THR A 100 0.52 0.50 8.74
CA THR A 100 0.45 -0.23 10.02
C THR A 100 -0.35 0.59 11.02
N SER A 101 -1.41 -0.01 11.57
CA SER A 101 -2.27 0.60 12.57
C SER A 101 -2.19 -0.16 13.89
N LYS A 102 -2.18 0.55 15.01
CA LYS A 102 -2.14 -0.04 16.36
C LYS A 102 -3.23 0.55 17.25
N ILE A 103 -3.84 -0.31 18.05
CA ILE A 103 -4.79 0.07 19.10
C ILE A 103 -4.39 -0.58 20.43
N LYS A 104 -4.76 0.06 21.53
CA LYS A 104 -4.67 -0.51 22.88
C LYS A 104 -6.07 -0.87 23.36
N ILE A 105 -6.23 -2.06 23.89
CA ILE A 105 -7.50 -2.60 24.37
C ILE A 105 -7.32 -2.92 25.85
N ASN A 106 -8.18 -2.38 26.70
CA ASN A 106 -8.24 -2.73 28.11
C ASN A 106 -9.21 -3.90 28.28
N VAL A 107 -8.72 -5.03 28.78
CA VAL A 107 -9.54 -6.22 28.98
C VAL A 107 -10.35 -6.05 30.27
N THR A 108 -11.66 -5.94 30.13
CA THR A 108 -12.59 -5.86 31.26
C THR A 108 -12.97 -7.26 31.75
N GLU A 109 -13.38 -7.33 33.02
CA GLU A 109 -13.90 -8.54 33.66
C GLU A 109 -15.32 -8.90 33.17
#